data_AF-A0A438CJB9-F1
#
_entry.id   AF-A0A438CJB9-F1
#
_cell.length_a   1.000
_cell.length_b   1.000
_cell.length_c   1.000
_cell.angle_alpha   90.00
_cell.angle_beta   90.00
_cell.angle_gamma   90.00
#
_symmetry.space_group_name_H-M   'P 1'
#
loop_
_entity.id
_entity.type
_entity.pdbx_description
1 polymer ?
#
loop_
_entity_poly.entity_id
_entity_poly.type
_entity_poly.pdbx_seq_one_letter_code
_entity_poly.pdbx_strand_id
1 'polypeptide(L)'
;MDDASHFYWLVLVADELVAEFADPSNSLTSPDQQQYDEKNIRRRVYDALNVLMAMDIISKDKKEIQWKGLPRTSLNDIEELKTDRIGLRGRIEKKAAYLQELEEQFVGLQNLIQRNEQLYSSGNAPSGGVALPFILVQVEFLGKFSS
;
A
#
# COMPACT_ATOMS: atom_id res chain seq x y z
N MET A 1 0.51 -28.18 -23.76
CA MET A 1 -0.71 -28.77 -23.20
C MET A 1 -1.78 -28.54 -24.25
N ASP A 2 -2.19 -29.59 -24.94
CA ASP A 2 -2.82 -29.47 -26.25
C ASP A 2 -4.27 -28.97 -26.14
N ASP A 3 -4.67 -28.11 -27.07
CA ASP A 3 -5.97 -27.43 -27.15
C ASP A 3 -7.16 -28.42 -27.09
N ALA A 4 -6.99 -29.62 -27.65
CA ALA A 4 -7.98 -30.69 -27.62
C ALA A 4 -8.31 -31.20 -26.20
N SER A 5 -7.37 -31.12 -25.25
CA SER A 5 -7.57 -31.54 -23.85
C SER A 5 -8.25 -30.46 -22.99
N HIS A 6 -8.24 -29.20 -23.44
CA HIS A 6 -9.02 -28.11 -22.84
C HIS A 6 -10.50 -28.26 -23.19
N PHE A 7 -10.78 -28.59 -24.45
CA PHE A 7 -12.14 -28.72 -24.99
C PHE A 7 -12.94 -29.87 -24.36
N TYR A 8 -12.36 -31.06 -24.19
CA TYR A 8 -13.07 -32.25 -23.70
C TYR A 8 -13.50 -32.16 -22.22
N TRP A 9 -12.84 -31.29 -21.47
CA TRP A 9 -13.05 -31.12 -20.04
C TRP A 9 -14.13 -30.13 -19.69
N LEU A 10 -14.18 -29.11 -20.53
CA LEU A 10 -15.13 -28.06 -20.45
C LEU A 10 -16.55 -28.48 -20.81
N VAL A 11 -16.66 -29.59 -21.55
CA VAL A 11 -17.91 -30.27 -21.82
C VAL A 11 -18.48 -30.89 -20.52
N LEU A 12 -17.71 -31.66 -19.75
CA LEU A 12 -18.25 -32.40 -18.59
C LEU A 12 -18.78 -31.50 -17.45
N VAL A 13 -18.04 -30.44 -17.08
CA VAL A 13 -18.48 -29.52 -15.99
C VAL A 13 -19.63 -28.63 -16.47
N ALA A 14 -19.65 -28.26 -17.75
CA ALA A 14 -20.74 -27.47 -18.29
C ALA A 14 -22.00 -28.32 -18.51
N ASP A 15 -21.88 -29.61 -18.86
CA ASP A 15 -23.02 -30.49 -19.10
C ASP A 15 -23.85 -30.71 -17.81
N GLU A 16 -23.20 -30.82 -16.65
CA GLU A 16 -23.88 -30.91 -15.34
C GLU A 16 -24.66 -29.61 -15.02
N LEU A 17 -24.03 -28.45 -15.21
CA LEU A 17 -24.66 -27.14 -15.00
C LEU A 17 -25.77 -26.83 -16.02
N VAL A 18 -25.60 -27.23 -17.28
CA VAL A 18 -26.63 -27.08 -18.31
C VAL A 18 -27.84 -27.96 -17.98
N ALA A 19 -27.62 -29.19 -17.48
CA ALA A 19 -28.69 -30.08 -17.05
C ALA A 19 -29.48 -29.52 -15.85
N GLU A 20 -28.80 -28.92 -14.87
CA GLU A 20 -29.46 -28.26 -13.72
C GLU A 20 -30.28 -27.03 -14.13
N PHE A 21 -29.81 -26.26 -15.11
CA PHE A 21 -30.53 -25.08 -15.60
C PHE A 21 -31.66 -25.39 -16.60
N ALA A 22 -31.71 -26.62 -17.14
CA ALA A 22 -32.72 -27.08 -18.11
C ALA A 22 -33.96 -27.72 -17.46
N ASP A 23 -34.10 -27.64 -16.14
CA ASP A 23 -35.18 -28.29 -15.37
C ASP A 23 -36.60 -27.89 -15.87
N PRO A 24 -37.56 -28.82 -15.99
CA PRO A 24 -38.84 -28.59 -16.67
C PRO A 24 -39.81 -27.67 -15.91
N SER A 25 -39.48 -27.20 -14.70
CA SER A 25 -40.27 -26.14 -14.03
C SER A 25 -40.14 -24.78 -14.73
N ASN A 26 -39.11 -24.60 -15.57
CA ASN A 26 -38.86 -23.42 -16.41
C ASN A 26 -39.34 -23.58 -17.87
N SER A 27 -40.20 -24.58 -18.14
CA SER A 27 -40.60 -25.07 -19.49
C SER A 27 -41.50 -24.12 -20.31
N LEU A 28 -41.17 -22.83 -20.37
CA LEU A 28 -41.74 -21.86 -21.31
C LEU A 28 -40.72 -21.39 -22.37
N THR A 29 -39.48 -21.89 -22.34
CA THR A 29 -38.43 -21.49 -23.27
C THR A 29 -38.49 -22.30 -24.57
N SER A 30 -38.30 -21.61 -25.70
CA SER A 30 -38.29 -22.25 -27.02
C SER A 30 -36.99 -23.08 -27.21
N PRO A 31 -37.00 -24.09 -28.09
CA PRO A 31 -35.81 -24.92 -28.36
C PRO A 31 -34.56 -24.10 -28.73
N ASP A 32 -34.75 -22.99 -29.44
CA ASP A 32 -33.67 -22.08 -29.82
C ASP A 32 -33.06 -21.32 -28.62
N GLN A 33 -33.89 -20.98 -27.62
CA GLN A 33 -33.43 -20.35 -26.39
C GLN A 33 -32.62 -21.33 -25.53
N GLN A 34 -33.08 -22.57 -25.41
CA GLN A 34 -32.37 -23.62 -24.68
C GLN A 34 -30.99 -23.89 -25.26
N GLN A 35 -30.87 -23.93 -26.59
CA GLN A 35 -29.58 -24.11 -27.26
C GLN A 35 -28.64 -22.90 -27.11
N TYR A 36 -29.20 -21.69 -27.03
CA TYR A 36 -28.43 -20.48 -26.79
C TYR A 36 -27.91 -20.43 -25.34
N ASP A 37 -28.77 -20.75 -24.38
CA ASP A 37 -28.43 -20.77 -22.95
C ASP A 37 -27.35 -21.81 -22.66
N GLU A 38 -27.46 -23.00 -23.26
CA GLU A 38 -26.42 -24.03 -23.19
C GLU A 38 -25.05 -23.52 -23.67
N LYS A 39 -25.00 -22.87 -24.83
CA LYS A 39 -23.75 -22.30 -25.36
C LYS A 39 -23.20 -21.19 -24.47
N ASN A 40 -24.08 -20.37 -23.90
CA ASN A 40 -23.69 -19.27 -23.02
C ASN A 40 -23.11 -19.79 -21.70
N ILE A 41 -23.78 -20.76 -21.07
CA ILE A 41 -23.34 -21.40 -19.82
C ILE A 41 -21.98 -22.06 -20.02
N ARG A 42 -21.83 -22.86 -21.09
CA ARG A 42 -20.54 -23.45 -21.49
C ARG A 42 -19.46 -22.36 -21.53
N ARG A 43 -19.65 -21.30 -22.33
CA ARG A 43 -18.65 -20.21 -22.46
C ARG A 43 -18.29 -19.56 -21.12
N ARG A 44 -19.24 -19.35 -20.21
CA ARG A 44 -19.01 -18.68 -18.90
C ARG A 44 -18.26 -19.55 -17.91
N VAL A 45 -18.54 -20.86 -17.87
CA VAL A 45 -17.78 -21.83 -17.08
C VAL A 45 -16.29 -21.78 -17.47
N TYR A 46 -16.01 -21.52 -18.75
CA TYR A 46 -14.63 -21.51 -19.27
C TYR A 46 -13.86 -20.30 -18.76
N ASP A 47 -14.50 -19.13 -18.76
CA ASP A 47 -13.91 -17.92 -18.19
C ASP A 47 -13.64 -18.07 -16.70
N ALA A 48 -14.62 -18.60 -15.96
CA ALA A 48 -14.50 -18.79 -14.52
C ALA A 48 -13.34 -19.74 -14.17
N LEU A 49 -13.28 -20.92 -14.80
CA LEU A 49 -12.23 -21.90 -14.52
C LEU A 49 -10.84 -21.40 -14.94
N ASN A 50 -10.73 -20.73 -16.09
CA ASN A 50 -9.44 -20.20 -16.56
C ASN A 50 -8.92 -19.12 -15.61
N VAL A 51 -9.79 -18.22 -15.13
CA VAL A 51 -9.41 -17.18 -14.17
C VAL A 51 -9.01 -17.81 -12.84
N LEU A 52 -9.80 -18.75 -12.30
CA LEU A 52 -9.49 -19.41 -11.04
C LEU A 52 -8.17 -20.19 -11.09
N MET A 53 -7.84 -20.80 -12.23
CA MET A 53 -6.57 -21.50 -12.44
C MET A 53 -5.40 -20.51 -12.56
N ALA A 54 -5.59 -19.41 -13.31
CA ALA A 54 -4.58 -18.36 -13.44
C ALA A 54 -4.28 -17.64 -12.12
N MET A 55 -5.27 -17.55 -11.23
CA MET A 55 -5.14 -17.03 -9.88
C MET A 55 -4.59 -18.04 -8.87
N ASP A 56 -4.21 -19.24 -9.33
CA ASP A 56 -3.71 -20.36 -8.52
C ASP A 56 -4.67 -20.80 -7.39
N ILE A 57 -5.97 -20.57 -7.57
CA ILE A 57 -7.02 -20.92 -6.59
C ILE A 57 -7.42 -22.39 -6.73
N ILE A 58 -7.37 -22.89 -7.96
CA ILE A 58 -7.66 -24.28 -8.30
C ILE A 58 -6.53 -24.85 -9.17
N SER A 59 -6.26 -26.14 -9.03
CA SER A 59 -5.42 -26.90 -9.96
C SER A 59 -6.25 -27.94 -10.68
N LYS A 60 -5.82 -28.30 -11.89
CA LYS A 60 -6.40 -29.36 -12.69
C LYS A 60 -5.37 -30.46 -12.88
N ASP A 61 -5.66 -31.66 -12.40
CA ASP A 61 -4.92 -32.87 -12.76
C ASP A 61 -5.86 -33.87 -13.44
N LYS A 62 -5.48 -34.30 -14.65
CA LYS A 62 -6.28 -35.21 -15.49
C LYS A 62 -7.75 -34.87 -15.45
N LYS A 63 -8.60 -35.65 -14.75
CA LYS A 63 -10.08 -35.56 -14.63
C LYS A 63 -10.57 -34.93 -13.30
N GLU A 64 -9.68 -34.34 -12.52
CA GLU A 64 -9.98 -33.80 -11.19
C GLU A 64 -9.62 -32.31 -11.09
N ILE A 65 -10.54 -31.51 -10.53
CA ILE A 65 -10.27 -30.13 -10.12
C ILE A 65 -10.03 -30.16 -8.62
N GLN A 66 -8.85 -29.71 -8.21
CA GLN A 66 -8.48 -29.61 -6.81
C GLN A 66 -8.55 -28.16 -6.35
N TRP A 67 -9.22 -27.95 -5.21
CA TRP A 67 -9.26 -26.66 -4.54
C TRP A 67 -7.92 -26.41 -3.83
N LYS A 68 -7.16 -25.41 -4.29
CA LYS A 68 -5.89 -25.01 -3.66
C LYS A 68 -6.11 -23.99 -2.54
N GLY A 69 -7.21 -23.23 -2.61
CA GLY A 69 -7.55 -22.18 -1.66
C GLY A 69 -7.45 -20.80 -2.30
N LEU A 70 -8.13 -19.80 -1.71
CA LEU A 70 -7.94 -18.42 -2.14
C LEU A 70 -6.51 -17.98 -1.85
N PRO A 71 -5.91 -17.08 -2.67
CA PRO A 71 -4.63 -16.48 -2.35
C PRO A 71 -4.88 -15.68 -1.07
N ARG A 72 -4.57 -16.28 0.08
CA ARG A 72 -4.65 -15.58 1.35
C ARG A 72 -3.66 -14.44 1.25
N THR A 73 -4.02 -13.30 1.84
CA THR A 73 -3.03 -12.36 2.37
C THR A 73 -2.01 -13.20 3.12
N SER A 74 -0.86 -13.43 2.49
CA SER A 74 0.09 -14.41 3.01
C SER A 74 0.62 -13.88 4.35
N LEU A 75 1.15 -14.74 5.23
CA LEU A 75 1.86 -14.24 6.41
C LEU A 75 2.96 -13.24 6.02
N ASN A 76 3.53 -13.43 4.82
CA ASN A 76 4.52 -12.52 4.24
C ASN A 76 3.90 -11.15 3.94
N ASP A 77 2.68 -11.08 3.39
CA ASP A 77 2.01 -9.80 3.12
C ASP A 77 1.74 -9.03 4.43
N ILE A 78 1.37 -9.75 5.49
CA ILE A 78 1.16 -9.16 6.82
C ILE A 78 2.49 -8.66 7.41
N GLU A 79 3.58 -9.40 7.21
CA GLU A 79 4.92 -9.02 7.67
C GLU A 79 5.49 -7.83 6.90
N GLU A 80 5.28 -7.78 5.59
CA GLU A 80 5.61 -6.65 4.72
C GLU A 80 4.83 -5.40 5.15
N LEU A 81 3.51 -5.50 5.32
CA LEU A 81 2.68 -4.40 5.81
C LEU A 81 3.10 -3.91 7.22
N LYS A 82 3.54 -4.82 8.10
CA LYS A 82 4.08 -4.43 9.41
C LYS A 82 5.40 -3.67 9.27
N THR A 83 6.28 -4.11 8.37
CA THR A 83 7.56 -3.47 8.08
C THR A 83 7.35 -2.07 7.52
N ASP A 84 6.44 -1.94 6.55
CA ASP A 84 6.05 -0.65 5.97
C ASP A 84 5.45 0.30 7.01
N ARG A 85 4.59 -0.22 7.89
CA ARG A 85 4.02 0.56 8.98
C ARG A 85 5.10 1.09 9.92
N ILE A 86 6.09 0.26 10.28
CA ILE A 86 7.22 0.68 11.12
C ILE A 86 8.04 1.76 10.40
N GLY A 87 8.36 1.57 9.12
CA GLY A 87 9.09 2.54 8.32
C GLY A 87 8.34 3.88 8.16
N LEU A 88 7.03 3.83 7.91
CA LEU A 88 6.19 5.02 7.84
C LEU A 88 6.15 5.77 9.18
N ARG A 89 5.99 5.04 10.30
CA ARG A 89 5.99 5.63 11.63
C ARG A 89 7.32 6.31 11.95
N GLY A 90 8.46 5.68 11.66
CA GLY A 90 9.78 6.30 11.85
C GLY A 90 9.97 7.57 11.01
N ARG A 91 9.41 7.63 9.79
CA ARG A 91 9.42 8.87 8.97
C ARG A 91 8.56 9.98 9.58
N ILE A 92 7.39 9.63 10.14
CA ILE A 92 6.52 10.58 10.82
C ILE A 92 7.22 11.14 12.06
N GLU A 93 7.83 10.29 12.88
CA GLU A 93 8.55 10.71 14.09
C GLU A 93 9.71 11.65 13.76
N LYS A 94 10.51 11.34 12.73
CA LYS A 94 11.58 12.24 12.25
C LYS A 94 11.04 13.59 11.78
N LYS A 95 9.94 13.61 11.02
CA LYS A 95 9.32 14.87 10.56
C LYS A 95 8.75 15.67 11.72
N ALA A 96 8.15 15.02 12.71
CA ALA A 96 7.63 15.67 13.90
C ALA A 96 8.75 16.33 14.72
N ALA A 97 9.86 15.62 14.95
CA ALA A 97 11.02 16.17 15.66
C ALA A 97 11.64 17.37 14.92
N TYR A 98 11.79 17.26 13.60
CA TYR A 98 12.31 18.37 12.79
C TYR A 98 11.38 19.60 12.78
N LEU A 99 10.06 19.38 12.74
CA LEU A 99 9.09 20.47 12.84
C LEU A 99 9.14 21.16 14.20
N GLN A 100 9.28 20.40 15.28
CA GLN A 100 9.43 20.96 16.63
C GLN A 100 10.71 21.82 16.72
N GLU A 101 11.84 21.33 16.22
CA GLU A 101 13.08 22.11 16.18
C GLU A 101 12.90 23.42 15.39
N LEU A 102 12.21 23.37 14.26
CA LEU A 102 11.96 24.54 13.43
C LEU A 102 11.03 25.55 14.12
N GLU A 103 10.01 25.08 14.85
CA GLU A 103 9.12 25.91 15.65
C GLU A 103 9.88 26.61 16.78
N GLU A 104 10.73 25.87 17.50
CA GLU A 104 11.59 26.42 18.55
C GLU A 104 12.54 27.49 18.01
N GLN A 105 13.17 27.24 16.86
CA GLN A 105 14.01 28.24 16.18
C GLN A 105 13.21 29.48 15.77
N PHE A 106 12.00 29.30 15.22
CA PHE A 106 11.15 30.41 14.79
C PHE A 106 10.73 31.29 15.97
N VAL A 107 10.25 30.68 17.06
CA VAL A 107 9.88 31.39 18.29
C VAL A 107 11.10 32.09 18.89
N GLY A 108 12.26 31.43 18.93
CA GLY A 108 13.52 32.01 19.39
C GLY A 108 13.91 33.26 18.58
N LEU A 109 13.77 33.21 17.25
CA LEU A 109 14.07 34.33 16.36
C LEU A 109 13.11 35.51 16.58
N GLN A 110 11.81 35.24 16.69
CA GLN A 110 10.79 36.26 16.96
C GLN A 110 11.05 36.97 18.28
N ASN A 111 11.35 36.21 19.34
CA ASN A 111 11.68 36.76 20.65
C ASN A 111 12.94 37.64 20.59
N LEU A 112 13.96 37.23 19.83
CA LEU A 112 15.19 38.01 19.66
C LEU A 112 14.93 39.33 18.92
N ILE A 113 14.13 39.30 17.85
CA ILE A 113 13.75 40.49 17.08
C ILE A 113 12.97 41.46 17.98
N GLN A 114 11.93 40.98 18.66
CA GLN A 114 11.10 41.81 19.53
C GLN A 114 11.92 42.46 20.65
N ARG A 115 12.82 41.70 21.29
CA ARG A 115 13.71 42.24 22.33
C ARG A 115 14.63 43.32 21.76
N ASN A 116 15.21 43.09 20.59
CA ASN A 116 16.12 44.05 19.97
C ASN A 116 15.37 45.35 19.60
N GLU A 117 14.18 45.25 19.00
CA GLU A 117 13.33 46.40 18.68
C GLU A 117 13.01 47.27 19.91
N GLN A 118 12.70 46.63 21.05
CA GLN A 118 12.46 47.33 22.31
C GLN A 118 13.71 48.03 22.85
N LEU A 119 14.89 47.41 22.74
CA LEU A 119 16.16 48.01 23.16
C LEU A 119 16.51 49.24 22.32
N TYR A 120 16.30 49.16 20.99
CA TYR A 120 16.50 50.31 20.11
C TYR A 120 15.47 51.42 20.36
N SER A 121 14.22 51.08 20.63
CA SER A 121 13.15 52.06 20.91
C SER A 121 13.30 52.77 22.25
N SER A 122 13.92 52.12 23.25
CA SER A 122 14.15 52.66 24.60
C SER A 122 15.42 53.50 24.74
N GLY A 123 16.19 53.69 23.66
CA GLY A 123 17.46 54.44 23.69
C GLY A 123 18.63 53.69 24.34
N ASN A 124 18.41 52.46 24.80
CA ASN A 124 19.43 51.56 25.37
C ASN A 124 20.04 50.65 24.29
N ALA A 125 20.33 51.21 23.11
CA ALA A 125 20.88 50.45 22.01
C ALA A 125 22.30 49.94 22.39
N PRO A 126 22.55 48.62 22.33
CA PRO A 126 23.88 48.08 22.62
C PRO A 126 24.91 48.59 21.61
N SER A 127 26.12 48.91 22.07
CA SER A 127 27.21 49.44 21.23
C SER A 127 27.90 48.40 20.35
N GLY A 128 27.49 47.13 20.42
CA GLY A 128 28.02 46.02 19.63
C GLY A 128 27.05 44.85 19.54
N GLY A 129 27.24 44.00 18.53
CA GLY A 129 26.40 42.81 18.29
C GLY A 129 26.96 41.93 17.18
N VAL A 130 26.49 40.68 17.12
CA VAL A 130 26.82 39.71 16.07
C VAL A 130 25.55 39.40 15.29
N ALA A 131 25.60 39.52 13.97
CA ALA A 131 24.47 39.22 13.09
C ALA A 131 24.36 37.71 12.81
N LEU A 132 23.14 37.22 12.64
CA LEU A 132 22.88 35.85 12.18
C LEU A 132 23.07 35.72 10.65
N PRO A 133 23.46 34.54 10.14
CA PRO A 133 23.88 33.36 10.89
C PRO A 133 25.37 33.44 11.30
N PHE A 134 25.69 32.96 12.50
CA PHE A 134 27.07 32.76 12.95
C PHE A 134 27.19 31.41 13.66
N ILE A 135 28.43 30.95 13.84
CA ILE A 135 28.76 29.76 14.63
C ILE A 135 29.70 30.21 15.75
N LEU A 136 29.43 29.77 16.98
CA LEU A 136 30.29 30.03 18.12
C LEU A 136 31.22 28.84 18.38
N VAL A 137 32.52 29.10 18.43
CA VAL A 137 33.53 28.11 18.83
C VAL A 137 34.24 28.65 20.07
N GLN A 138 34.17 27.91 21.18
CA GLN A 138 34.85 28.27 22.43
C GLN A 138 35.99 27.29 22.68
N VAL A 139 37.20 27.82 22.88
CA VAL A 139 38.40 27.04 23.23
C VAL A 139 38.90 27.47 24.61
N GLU A 140 39.40 26.51 25.39
CA GLU A 140 40.00 26.76 26.69
C GLU A 140 41.49 27.03 26.54
N PHE A 141 41.97 28.19 26.98
CA PHE A 141 43.38 28.54 26.94
C PHE A 141 44.08 28.08 28.22
N LEU A 142 44.81 26.96 28.14
CA LEU A 142 45.71 26.50 29.21
C LEU A 142 47.09 27.19 29.09
N GLY A 143 47.14 28.49 29.31
CA GLY A 143 48.39 29.26 29.38
C GLY A 143 48.90 29.39 30.82
N LYS A 144 49.77 28.47 31.28
CA LYS A 144 50.63 28.76 32.44
C LYS A 144 51.75 29.67 31.96
N PHE A 145 51.62 30.97 32.20
CA PHE A 145 52.77 31.86 32.21
C PHE A 145 53.60 31.55 33.47
N SER A 146 54.65 30.73 33.35
CA SER A 146 55.72 30.76 34.35
C SER A 146 56.60 31.96 34.05
N SER A 147 56.72 32.84 35.04
CA SER A 147 57.63 34.00 35.07
C SER A 147 59.09 33.59 34.90
#